data_AF-A0A1L9SGZ5-F1
#
_entry.id   AF-A0A1L9SGZ5-F1
#
_cell.length_a   1.000
_cell.length_b   1.000
_cell.length_c   1.000
_cell.angle_alpha   90.00
_cell.angle_beta   90.00
_cell.angle_gamma   90.00
#
_symmetry.space_group_name_H-M   'P 1'
#
loop_
_entity.id
_entity.type
_entity.pdbx_description
1 polymer ?
#
loop_
_entity_poly.entity_id
_entity_poly.type
_entity_poly.pdbx_seq_one_letter_code
_entity_poly.pdbx_strand_id
1 'polypeptide(L)'
;MLSSLRQSTLTYSVSSSFLHSASFRLINPRHHQIGTDCVSQTLPASKVAGLDDEQLLARFTAGFFCGAVFSFERWLLWSGNGKILPVGYTGKQTSYCLFSTAVLMKGFNKPQTAIWKASEIPNTHLLPIGTRLFGSFLLVDKHISEDADQPSYVDYGFGSDTSGFSGCHRMQVSRIQGTDSSEEALLEIDWFTMGNDYR
;
A
#
# COMPACT_ATOMS: atom_id res chain seq x y z
N MET A 1 10.66 -18.95 1.23
CA MET A 1 10.80 -17.52 1.62
C MET A 1 12.24 -17.03 1.47
N LEU A 2 13.25 -17.71 2.02
CA LEU A 2 14.67 -17.29 1.87
C LEU A 2 15.18 -17.22 0.41
N SER A 3 14.62 -18.00 -0.51
CA SER A 3 14.94 -17.92 -1.95
C SER A 3 14.36 -16.68 -2.65
N SER A 4 13.27 -16.11 -2.13
CA SER A 4 12.58 -14.96 -2.74
C SER A 4 13.32 -13.64 -2.53
N LEU A 5 13.97 -13.49 -1.37
CA LEU A 5 14.76 -12.29 -1.01
C LEU A 5 16.09 -12.21 -1.78
N ARG A 6 16.55 -13.31 -2.39
CA ARG A 6 17.80 -13.34 -3.16
C ARG A 6 17.67 -12.73 -4.56
N GLN A 7 16.44 -12.50 -5.03
CA GLN A 7 16.15 -11.98 -6.37
C GLN A 7 15.46 -10.62 -6.34
N SER A 8 15.32 -10.00 -5.16
CA SER A 8 14.76 -8.65 -5.06
C SER A 8 15.85 -7.60 -5.30
N THR A 9 15.54 -6.60 -6.12
CA THR A 9 16.40 -5.43 -6.31
C THR A 9 15.88 -4.30 -5.45
N LEU A 10 16.74 -3.75 -4.58
CA LEU A 10 16.44 -2.55 -3.81
C LEU A 10 17.03 -1.35 -4.54
N THR A 11 16.21 -0.33 -4.80
CA THR A 11 16.67 0.96 -5.30
C THR A 11 16.12 2.09 -4.42
N TYR A 12 16.79 3.25 -4.42
CA TYR A 12 16.36 4.41 -3.63
C TYR A 12 15.43 5.35 -4.41
N SER A 13 15.16 5.03 -5.69
CA SER A 13 14.36 5.86 -6.59
C SER A 13 12.99 5.23 -6.79
N VAL A 14 11.94 5.92 -6.36
CA VAL A 14 10.54 5.55 -6.65
C VAL A 14 10.10 6.10 -7.99
N SER A 15 9.04 5.53 -8.56
CA SER A 15 8.49 5.98 -9.84
C SER A 15 8.06 7.45 -9.81
N SER A 16 8.32 8.17 -10.90
CA SER A 16 7.88 9.56 -11.07
C SER A 16 6.35 9.68 -11.06
N SER A 17 5.63 8.66 -11.56
CA SER A 17 4.17 8.62 -11.55
C SER A 17 3.62 8.58 -10.11
N PHE A 18 4.34 7.96 -9.18
CA PHE A 18 3.95 7.89 -7.79
C PHE A 18 4.09 9.24 -7.09
N LEU A 19 5.19 9.96 -7.31
CA LEU A 19 5.40 11.30 -6.73
C LEU A 19 4.42 12.37 -7.28
N HIS A 20 3.82 12.13 -8.45
CA HIS A 20 2.79 12.99 -9.04
C HIS A 20 1.36 12.48 -8.80
N SER A 21 1.19 11.41 -8.02
CA SER A 21 -0.12 10.79 -7.77
C SER A 21 -1.03 11.61 -6.85
N ALA A 22 -2.32 11.27 -6.85
CA ALA A 22 -3.27 11.81 -5.88
C ALA A 22 -2.90 11.40 -4.44
N SER A 23 -2.44 10.17 -4.24
CA SER A 23 -1.95 9.64 -2.97
C SER A 23 -0.81 10.48 -2.39
N PHE A 24 0.18 10.85 -3.22
CA PHE A 24 1.29 11.69 -2.78
C PHE A 24 0.81 13.06 -2.28
N ARG A 25 -0.06 13.73 -3.04
CA ARG A 25 -0.63 15.03 -2.65
C ARG A 25 -1.51 14.94 -1.40
N LEU A 26 -2.22 13.83 -1.24
CA LEU A 26 -3.09 13.60 -0.08
C LEU A 26 -2.26 13.42 1.21
N ILE A 27 -1.16 12.67 1.13
CA ILE A 27 -0.35 12.27 2.28
C ILE A 27 0.66 13.36 2.64
N ASN A 28 1.23 14.04 1.65
CA ASN A 28 2.17 15.14 1.83
C ASN A 28 1.63 16.49 1.31
N PRO A 29 0.53 17.02 1.86
CA PRO A 29 -0.10 18.25 1.37
C PRO A 29 0.75 19.51 1.62
N ARG A 30 1.76 19.43 2.49
CA ARG A 30 2.67 20.55 2.81
C ARG A 30 4.06 20.42 2.18
N HIS A 31 4.26 19.42 1.32
CA HIS A 31 5.52 19.21 0.61
C HIS A 31 6.75 19.07 1.53
N HIS A 32 6.61 18.34 2.64
CA HIS A 32 7.71 17.94 3.51
C HIS A 32 8.75 17.11 2.75
N GLN A 33 10.00 17.12 3.23
CA GLN A 33 11.04 16.23 2.70
C GLN A 33 10.65 14.76 2.88
N ILE A 34 11.00 13.95 1.89
CA ILE A 34 10.68 12.53 1.85
C ILE A 34 11.96 11.71 1.72
N GLY A 35 12.01 10.60 2.45
CA GLY A 35 12.84 9.45 2.10
C GLY A 35 12.05 8.54 1.17
N THR A 36 12.72 7.94 0.20
CA THR A 36 12.11 7.03 -0.78
C THR A 36 12.92 5.76 -0.91
N ASP A 37 12.24 4.62 -1.00
CA ASP A 37 12.87 3.38 -1.45
C ASP A 37 11.89 2.59 -2.32
N CYS A 38 12.44 1.69 -3.13
CA CYS A 38 11.73 0.81 -4.03
C CYS A 38 12.32 -0.59 -3.94
N VAL A 39 11.47 -1.60 -3.80
CA VAL A 39 11.86 -3.01 -3.91
C VAL A 39 11.12 -3.63 -5.08
N SER A 40 11.86 -4.21 -6.02
CA SER A 40 11.30 -4.91 -7.16
C SER A 40 11.65 -6.39 -7.18
N GLN A 41 10.74 -7.20 -7.71
CA GLN A 41 10.93 -8.63 -7.90
C GLN A 41 10.19 -9.09 -9.17
N THR A 42 10.88 -9.82 -10.04
CA THR A 42 10.25 -10.50 -11.17
C THR A 42 9.62 -11.81 -10.73
N LEU A 43 8.34 -11.99 -11.06
CA LEU A 43 7.57 -13.20 -10.83
C LEU A 43 7.58 -14.05 -12.12
N PRO A 44 8.01 -15.32 -12.04
CA PRO A 44 8.08 -16.19 -13.21
C PRO A 44 6.68 -16.53 -13.72
N ALA A 45 6.58 -16.84 -15.01
CA ALA A 45 5.31 -17.15 -15.69
C ALA A 45 4.45 -18.19 -14.96
N SER A 46 5.08 -19.23 -14.38
CA SER A 46 4.39 -20.27 -13.59
C SER A 46 3.62 -19.76 -12.37
N LYS A 47 3.96 -18.58 -11.85
CA LYS A 47 3.33 -17.96 -10.67
C LYS A 47 2.25 -16.95 -11.04
N VAL A 48 2.25 -16.45 -12.27
CA VAL A 48 1.32 -15.43 -12.76
C VAL A 48 0.29 -15.99 -13.74
N ALA A 49 0.55 -17.19 -14.28
CA ALA A 49 -0.34 -17.87 -15.22
C ALA A 49 -1.77 -17.99 -14.66
N GLY A 50 -2.73 -17.44 -15.40
CA GLY A 50 -4.16 -17.49 -15.05
C GLY A 50 -4.61 -16.54 -13.94
N LEU A 51 -3.74 -15.64 -13.47
CA LEU A 51 -4.09 -14.60 -12.50
C LEU A 51 -4.22 -13.25 -13.21
N ASP A 52 -5.30 -12.54 -12.93
CA ASP A 52 -5.43 -11.13 -13.29
C ASP A 52 -4.60 -10.24 -12.33
N ASP A 53 -4.44 -8.96 -12.69
CA ASP A 53 -3.66 -8.01 -11.92
C ASP A 53 -4.26 -7.73 -10.53
N GLU A 54 -5.59 -7.72 -10.41
CA GLU A 54 -6.26 -7.50 -9.13
C GLU A 54 -5.96 -8.65 -8.15
N GLN A 55 -6.01 -9.89 -8.63
CA GLN A 55 -5.69 -11.09 -7.88
C GLN A 55 -4.21 -11.12 -7.50
N LEU A 56 -3.31 -10.72 -8.40
CA LEU A 56 -1.89 -10.60 -8.07
C LEU A 56 -1.66 -9.57 -6.95
N LEU A 57 -2.23 -8.37 -7.08
CA LEU A 57 -2.12 -7.32 -6.07
C LEU A 57 -2.81 -7.69 -4.76
N ALA A 58 -3.92 -8.44 -4.79
CA ALA A 58 -4.61 -8.93 -3.61
C ALA A 58 -3.78 -10.00 -2.88
N ARG A 59 -3.23 -10.98 -3.60
CA ARG A 59 -2.30 -11.98 -3.04
C ARG A 59 -1.07 -11.31 -2.46
N PHE A 60 -0.58 -10.28 -3.14
CA PHE A 60 0.58 -9.56 -2.69
C PHE A 60 0.29 -8.71 -1.45
N THR A 61 -0.81 -7.97 -1.42
CA THR A 61 -1.32 -7.27 -0.23
C THR A 61 -1.43 -8.23 0.94
N ALA A 62 -2.10 -9.36 0.74
CA ALA A 62 -2.24 -10.39 1.76
C ALA A 62 -0.88 -10.95 2.19
N GLY A 63 0.06 -11.18 1.26
CA GLY A 63 1.41 -11.66 1.58
C GLY A 63 2.25 -10.63 2.35
N PHE A 64 2.21 -9.36 1.96
CA PHE A 64 2.95 -8.26 2.57
C PHE A 64 2.45 -8.01 3.99
N PHE A 65 1.13 -7.83 4.15
CA PHE A 65 0.57 -7.58 5.47
C PHE A 65 0.49 -8.87 6.28
N CYS A 66 0.00 -9.99 5.78
CA CYS A 66 -0.21 -11.22 6.58
C CYS A 66 1.03 -12.13 6.67
N GLY A 67 2.13 -11.79 6.00
CA GLY A 67 3.34 -12.61 5.97
C GLY A 67 4.08 -12.69 7.31
N ALA A 68 4.94 -13.70 7.44
CA ALA A 68 5.76 -13.93 8.64
C ALA A 68 6.68 -12.74 8.97
N VAL A 69 7.15 -12.00 7.96
CA VAL A 69 8.03 -10.83 8.12
C VAL A 69 7.29 -9.68 8.83
N PHE A 70 6.05 -9.39 8.44
CA PHE A 70 5.21 -8.38 9.09
C PHE A 70 4.55 -8.90 10.38
N SER A 71 4.63 -10.20 10.68
CA SER A 71 4.02 -10.78 11.89
C SER A 71 4.75 -10.35 13.17
N PHE A 72 6.06 -10.08 13.10
CA PHE A 72 6.84 -9.57 14.23
C PHE A 72 6.55 -8.08 14.49
N GLU A 73 6.47 -7.29 13.42
CA GLU A 73 6.11 -5.86 13.47
C GLU A 73 4.65 -5.67 13.93
N ARG A 74 3.74 -6.56 13.50
CA ARG A 74 2.35 -6.60 13.97
C ARG A 74 2.24 -6.86 15.48
N TRP A 75 3.10 -7.69 16.06
CA TRP A 75 3.11 -7.90 17.52
C TRP A 75 3.54 -6.63 18.27
N LEU A 76 4.53 -5.89 17.75
CA LEU A 76 4.89 -4.58 18.31
C LEU A 76 3.74 -3.57 18.21
N LEU A 77 3.07 -3.48 17.05
CA LEU A 77 1.90 -2.61 16.85
C LEU A 77 0.70 -2.98 17.76
N TRP A 78 0.58 -4.25 18.17
CA TRP A 78 -0.48 -4.72 19.08
C TRP A 78 -0.13 -4.58 20.56
N SER A 79 1.15 -4.75 20.93
CA SER A 79 1.62 -4.76 22.32
C SER A 79 1.59 -3.37 23.00
N GLY A 80 1.51 -2.28 22.23
CA GLY A 80 1.37 -0.92 22.77
C GLY A 80 -0.08 -0.42 22.79
N ASN A 81 -0.97 -1.06 23.57
CA ASN A 81 -2.28 -0.54 23.98
C ASN A 81 -3.12 0.18 22.88
N GLY A 82 -3.11 -0.30 21.62
CA GLY A 82 -4.01 0.17 20.56
C GLY A 82 -3.90 1.65 20.14
N LYS A 83 -2.82 2.35 20.52
CA LYS A 83 -2.62 3.79 20.23
C LYS A 83 -1.63 4.07 19.09
N ILE A 84 -1.25 3.08 18.30
CA ILE A 84 -0.08 3.18 17.44
C ILE A 84 -0.46 3.72 16.05
N LEU A 85 -0.09 4.99 15.84
CA LEU A 85 -0.16 5.79 14.62
C LEU A 85 -1.58 5.97 14.06
N PRO A 86 -2.34 6.99 14.52
CA PRO A 86 -3.60 7.33 13.88
C PRO A 86 -3.34 7.66 12.40
N VAL A 87 -3.93 6.87 11.50
CA VAL A 87 -3.93 7.20 10.07
C VAL A 87 -5.00 8.23 9.77
N GLY A 88 -4.60 9.37 9.20
CA GLY A 88 -5.51 10.48 8.92
C GLY A 88 -4.94 11.57 8.03
N TYR A 89 -5.74 12.05 7.09
CA TYR A 89 -5.34 13.06 6.10
C TYR A 89 -6.42 14.16 5.99
N THR A 90 -6.03 15.43 5.88
CA THR A 90 -6.93 16.61 5.95
C THR A 90 -7.46 17.10 4.59
N GLY A 91 -7.33 16.30 3.52
CA GLY A 91 -7.75 16.68 2.16
C GLY A 91 -9.27 16.87 1.98
N LYS A 92 -9.69 17.75 1.05
CA LYS A 92 -11.11 18.04 0.72
C LYS A 92 -11.92 16.83 0.17
N GLN A 93 -11.26 15.74 -0.22
CA GLN A 93 -11.90 14.46 -0.54
C GLN A 93 -12.03 13.52 0.67
N THR A 94 -11.54 13.97 1.83
CA THR A 94 -11.20 13.16 2.98
C THR A 94 -11.88 13.74 4.20
N SER A 95 -13.21 13.61 4.24
CA SER A 95 -13.91 13.66 5.53
C SER A 95 -13.47 12.51 6.46
N TYR A 96 -12.63 11.57 5.98
CA TYR A 96 -12.10 10.37 6.66
C TYR A 96 -11.07 10.64 7.77
N CYS A 97 -11.36 11.56 8.70
CA CYS A 97 -10.76 11.50 10.02
C CYS A 97 -11.50 12.39 11.01
N LEU A 98 -12.47 11.80 11.71
CA LEU A 98 -12.66 12.17 13.10
C LEU A 98 -12.49 10.92 13.94
N PHE A 99 -11.55 11.06 14.87
CA PHE A 99 -11.30 10.20 16.01
C PHE A 99 -12.58 9.53 16.50
N SER A 100 -12.50 8.21 16.71
CA SER A 100 -13.32 7.48 17.67
C SER A 100 -14.85 7.56 17.50
N THR A 101 -15.47 6.41 17.22
CA THR A 101 -16.80 6.07 17.76
C THR A 101 -17.89 7.15 17.66
N ALA A 102 -18.22 7.66 16.48
CA ALA A 102 -19.59 8.11 16.16
C ALA A 102 -19.66 8.60 14.71
N VAL A 103 -20.47 7.87 13.94
CA VAL A 103 -21.41 8.37 12.93
C VAL A 103 -21.45 9.90 12.78
N LEU A 104 -20.94 10.41 11.65
CA LEU A 104 -21.62 11.39 10.80
C LEU A 104 -20.72 11.77 9.63
N MET A 105 -20.97 11.20 8.45
CA MET A 105 -20.47 11.79 7.20
C MET A 105 -21.53 11.73 6.12
N LYS A 106 -22.01 12.93 5.75
CA LYS A 106 -22.57 13.19 4.44
C LYS A 106 -21.43 13.13 3.44
N GLY A 107 -21.41 12.13 2.55
CA GLY A 107 -20.54 12.14 1.38
C GLY A 107 -20.10 10.76 0.86
N PHE A 108 -19.99 9.76 1.73
CA PHE A 108 -19.69 8.37 1.33
C PHE A 108 -20.58 7.41 2.11
N ASN A 109 -21.51 6.74 1.43
CA ASN A 109 -22.56 5.91 2.02
C ASN A 109 -22.09 4.53 2.56
N LYS A 110 -20.80 4.34 2.89
CA LYS A 110 -20.34 3.08 3.49
C LYS A 110 -19.44 3.32 4.71
N PRO A 111 -19.72 2.65 5.84
CA PRO A 111 -18.88 2.74 7.03
C PRO A 111 -17.46 2.27 6.68
N GLN A 112 -16.48 3.05 7.13
CA GLN A 112 -15.07 2.73 7.00
C GLN A 112 -14.81 1.40 7.73
N THR A 113 -14.54 0.33 6.97
CA THR A 113 -14.32 -1.00 7.57
C THR A 113 -12.87 -1.10 8.01
N ALA A 114 -12.64 -1.29 9.31
CA ALA A 114 -11.32 -1.60 9.84
C ALA A 114 -11.18 -3.12 9.91
N ILE A 115 -10.19 -3.66 9.21
CA ILE A 115 -9.82 -5.07 9.24
C ILE A 115 -8.70 -5.25 10.26
N TRP A 116 -8.96 -6.06 11.28
CA TRP A 116 -8.01 -6.31 12.36
C TRP A 116 -7.36 -7.68 12.26
N LYS A 117 -7.98 -8.63 11.56
CA LYS A 117 -7.46 -9.98 11.41
C LYS A 117 -6.83 -10.15 10.04
N ALA A 118 -5.64 -10.74 10.02
CA ALA A 118 -4.95 -11.11 8.78
C ALA A 118 -5.78 -12.04 7.88
N SER A 119 -6.59 -12.92 8.48
CA SER A 119 -7.50 -13.83 7.77
C SER A 119 -8.66 -13.13 7.05
N GLU A 120 -8.95 -11.87 7.40
CA GLU A 120 -10.01 -11.08 6.78
C GLU A 120 -9.50 -10.28 5.56
N ILE A 121 -8.19 -10.31 5.28
CA ILE A 121 -7.62 -9.70 4.06
C ILE A 121 -7.79 -10.70 2.90
N PRO A 122 -8.63 -10.39 1.89
CA PRO A 122 -8.84 -11.26 0.75
C PRO A 122 -7.58 -11.37 -0.10
N ASN A 123 -7.37 -12.55 -0.69
CA ASN A 123 -6.29 -12.82 -1.64
C ASN A 123 -6.79 -12.96 -3.09
N THR A 124 -8.05 -12.61 -3.35
CA THR A 124 -8.70 -12.74 -4.66
C THR A 124 -9.13 -11.41 -5.25
N HIS A 125 -9.33 -10.38 -4.42
CA HIS A 125 -9.82 -9.07 -4.85
C HIS A 125 -9.27 -7.99 -3.93
N LEU A 126 -9.17 -6.75 -4.41
CA LEU A 126 -8.70 -5.63 -3.61
C LEU A 126 -9.82 -5.06 -2.76
N LEU A 127 -9.48 -4.67 -1.53
CA LEU A 127 -10.40 -4.01 -0.63
C LEU A 127 -10.88 -2.66 -1.20
N PRO A 128 -12.04 -2.14 -0.77
CA PRO A 128 -12.50 -0.81 -1.15
C PRO A 128 -11.55 0.29 -0.63
N ILE A 129 -11.44 1.38 -1.39
CA ILE A 129 -10.77 2.61 -0.93
C ILE A 129 -11.41 3.08 0.38
N GLY A 130 -10.58 3.51 1.33
CA GLY A 130 -10.97 3.88 2.68
C GLY A 130 -10.86 2.73 3.69
N THR A 131 -10.69 1.48 3.25
CA THR A 131 -10.50 0.34 4.16
C THR A 131 -9.20 0.50 4.96
N ARG A 132 -9.27 0.19 6.26
CA ARG A 132 -8.14 0.32 7.17
C ARG A 132 -7.63 -1.04 7.60
N LEU A 133 -6.35 -1.32 7.40
CA LEU A 133 -5.70 -2.54 7.86
C LEU A 133 -4.99 -2.26 9.19
N PHE A 134 -5.33 -3.06 10.20
CA PHE A 134 -4.72 -3.05 11.55
C PHE A 134 -4.72 -1.69 12.25
N GLY A 135 -5.63 -0.79 11.87
CA GLY A 135 -5.72 0.54 12.47
C GLY A 135 -4.72 1.59 11.91
N SER A 136 -3.71 1.18 11.13
CA SER A 136 -2.58 2.04 10.77
C SER A 136 -2.36 2.24 9.28
N PHE A 137 -2.87 1.33 8.43
CA PHE A 137 -2.71 1.44 6.97
C PHE A 137 -4.07 1.68 6.32
N LEU A 138 -4.21 2.78 5.59
CA LEU A 138 -5.40 3.18 4.87
C LEU A 138 -5.21 2.91 3.38
N LEU A 139 -6.09 2.13 2.76
CA LEU A 139 -6.14 2.04 1.31
C LEU A 139 -6.62 3.38 0.75
N VAL A 140 -5.72 4.14 0.15
CA VAL A 140 -6.00 5.52 -0.32
C VAL A 140 -6.37 5.58 -1.79
N ASP A 141 -5.78 4.69 -2.60
CA ASP A 141 -6.02 4.64 -4.03
C ASP A 141 -5.77 3.23 -4.57
N LYS A 142 -6.39 2.90 -5.70
CA LYS A 142 -6.11 1.68 -6.46
C LYS A 142 -6.49 1.87 -7.92
N HIS A 143 -5.73 1.23 -8.79
CA HIS A 143 -5.92 1.25 -10.23
C HIS A 143 -5.60 -0.13 -10.80
N ILE A 144 -6.53 -0.70 -11.56
CA ILE A 144 -6.29 -1.91 -12.34
C ILE A 144 -6.28 -1.47 -13.79
N SER A 145 -5.14 -1.65 -14.45
CA SER A 145 -4.95 -1.29 -15.85
C SER A 145 -5.61 -2.34 -16.75
N GLU A 146 -6.26 -1.88 -17.82
CA GLU A 146 -6.68 -2.73 -18.94
C GLU A 146 -5.60 -2.79 -20.03
N ASP A 147 -4.60 -1.90 -19.96
CA ASP A 147 -3.48 -1.80 -20.87
C ASP A 147 -2.25 -2.48 -20.25
N ALA A 148 -1.68 -3.46 -20.95
CA ALA A 148 -0.49 -4.19 -20.50
C ALA A 148 0.75 -3.28 -20.37
N ASP A 149 0.78 -2.15 -21.07
CA ASP A 149 1.87 -1.18 -21.02
C ASP A 149 1.77 -0.22 -19.81
N GLN A 150 0.68 -0.29 -19.04
CA GLN A 150 0.47 0.53 -17.85
C GLN A 150 0.40 -0.34 -16.58
N PRO A 151 1.09 0.05 -15.50
CA PRO A 151 1.08 -0.74 -14.27
C PRO A 151 -0.25 -0.64 -13.54
N SER A 152 -0.73 -1.78 -13.05
CA SER A 152 -1.78 -1.82 -12.03
C SER A 152 -1.17 -1.56 -10.66
N TYR A 153 -1.86 -0.84 -9.77
CA TYR A 153 -1.34 -0.51 -8.43
C TYR A 153 -2.40 -0.41 -7.33
N VAL A 154 -1.93 -0.48 -6.09
CA VAL A 154 -2.68 -0.15 -4.88
C VAL A 154 -1.80 0.63 -3.90
N ASP A 155 -2.36 1.69 -3.33
CA ASP A 155 -1.68 2.60 -2.43
C ASP A 155 -2.22 2.48 -1.00
N TYR A 156 -1.32 2.27 -0.05
CA TYR A 156 -1.60 2.22 1.38
C TYR A 156 -0.88 3.37 2.10
N GLY A 157 -1.63 4.38 2.49
CA GLY A 157 -1.14 5.46 3.34
C GLY A 157 -1.06 5.03 4.80
N PHE A 158 -0.07 5.52 5.53
CA PHE A 158 0.02 5.39 6.99
C PHE A 158 0.45 6.70 7.64
N GLY A 159 0.26 6.77 8.97
CA GLY A 159 0.51 7.99 9.74
C GLY A 159 -0.45 9.12 9.38
N SER A 160 -0.11 10.34 9.79
CA SER A 160 -1.01 11.49 9.63
C SER A 160 -0.31 12.69 9.06
N ASP A 161 -0.96 13.38 8.12
CA ASP A 161 -0.47 14.64 7.55
C ASP A 161 -0.41 15.76 8.60
N THR A 162 -1.11 15.62 9.72
CA THR A 162 -1.06 16.57 10.86
C THR A 162 -0.06 16.15 11.93
N SER A 163 0.53 14.96 11.80
CA SER A 163 1.59 14.46 12.67
C SER A 163 2.96 14.59 11.99
N GLY A 164 4.05 14.52 12.75
CA GLY A 164 5.41 14.52 12.22
C GLY A 164 5.82 13.24 11.48
N PHE A 165 4.89 12.33 11.21
CA PHE A 165 5.17 11.06 10.57
C PHE A 165 3.99 10.60 9.69
N SER A 166 4.23 10.51 8.38
CA SER A 166 3.31 9.86 7.45
C SER A 166 4.06 9.32 6.25
N GLY A 167 3.42 8.44 5.50
CA GLY A 167 4.02 7.85 4.32
C GLY A 167 3.01 7.03 3.53
N CYS A 168 3.49 6.43 2.46
CA CYS A 168 2.69 5.60 1.58
C CYS A 168 3.50 4.42 1.07
N HIS A 169 2.86 3.25 0.98
CA HIS A 169 3.34 2.11 0.22
C HIS A 169 2.48 1.97 -1.04
N ARG A 170 3.10 2.05 -2.20
CA ARG A 170 2.51 1.68 -3.48
C ARG A 170 2.99 0.29 -3.86
N MET A 171 2.06 -0.63 -3.98
CA MET A 171 2.32 -1.94 -4.58
C MET A 171 1.87 -1.88 -6.02
N GLN A 172 2.75 -2.18 -6.97
CA GLN A 172 2.44 -2.14 -8.39
C GLN A 172 2.90 -3.39 -9.12
N VAL A 173 2.19 -3.74 -10.18
CA VAL A 173 2.49 -4.86 -11.05
C VAL A 173 2.48 -4.42 -12.51
N SER A 174 3.52 -4.80 -13.24
CA SER A 174 3.68 -4.58 -14.68
C SER A 174 3.83 -5.93 -15.37
N ARG A 175 3.04 -6.19 -16.42
CA ARG A 175 3.20 -7.40 -17.23
C ARG A 175 4.41 -7.23 -18.14
N ILE A 176 5.29 -8.22 -18.17
CA ILE A 176 6.50 -8.19 -19.01
C ILE A 176 6.61 -9.48 -19.81
N GLN A 177 7.22 -9.40 -20.98
CA GLN A 177 7.46 -10.56 -21.83
C GLN A 177 8.76 -11.26 -21.39
N GLY A 178 8.66 -12.52 -20.95
CA GLY A 178 9.78 -13.35 -20.55
C GLY A 178 10.61 -13.84 -21.74
N THR A 179 11.79 -14.40 -21.45
CA THR A 179 12.76 -14.87 -22.48
C THR A 179 12.21 -15.91 -23.44
N ASP A 180 11.23 -16.72 -22.98
CA ASP A 180 10.61 -17.79 -23.77
C ASP A 180 9.24 -17.37 -24.35
N SER A 181 8.99 -16.07 -24.51
CA SER A 181 7.66 -15.51 -24.85
C SER A 181 6.56 -15.80 -23.81
N SER A 182 6.94 -16.31 -22.64
CA SER A 182 6.03 -16.52 -21.51
C SER A 182 5.76 -15.19 -20.81
N GLU A 183 4.51 -14.90 -20.47
CA GLU A 183 4.16 -13.70 -19.71
C GLU A 183 4.66 -13.82 -18.25
N GLU A 184 5.50 -12.89 -17.84
CA GLU A 184 5.97 -12.71 -16.47
C GLU A 184 5.38 -11.42 -15.87
N ALA A 185 5.57 -11.19 -14.58
CA ALA A 185 5.18 -9.94 -13.97
C ALA A 185 6.31 -9.33 -13.16
N LEU A 186 6.59 -8.05 -13.36
CA LEU A 186 7.42 -7.25 -12.48
C LEU A 186 6.55 -6.72 -11.36
N LEU A 187 6.87 -7.09 -10.13
CA LEU A 187 6.23 -6.62 -8.92
C LEU A 187 7.13 -5.60 -8.24
N GLU A 188 6.60 -4.43 -7.90
CA GLU A 188 7.36 -3.38 -7.25
C GLU A 188 6.61 -2.86 -6.01
N ILE A 189 7.36 -2.59 -4.96
CA ILE A 189 6.89 -1.86 -3.78
C ILE A 189 7.66 -0.55 -3.74
N ASP A 190 7.00 0.52 -4.13
CA ASP A 190 7.50 1.87 -3.90
C ASP A 190 7.02 2.35 -2.54
N TRP A 191 7.87 3.03 -1.79
CA TRP A 191 7.42 3.74 -0.60
C TRP A 191 8.10 5.07 -0.40
N PHE A 192 7.37 5.99 0.20
CA PHE A 192 7.94 7.21 0.73
C PHE A 192 7.51 7.41 2.19
N THR A 193 8.41 7.98 2.96
CA THR A 193 8.16 8.41 4.34
C THR A 193 8.53 9.87 4.47
N MET A 194 7.64 10.65 5.06
CA MET A 194 7.94 12.00 5.50
C MET A 194 8.78 11.93 6.77
N GLY A 195 9.95 12.57 6.73
CA GLY A 195 10.77 12.77 7.92
C GLY A 195 10.33 14.00 8.69
N ASN A 196 10.48 13.97 10.02
CA ASN A 196 10.66 15.20 10.77
C ASN A 196 11.99 15.82 10.33
N ASP A 197 11.99 17.10 9.97
CA ASP A 197 13.20 17.90 9.85
C ASP A 197 13.92 17.91 11.22
N TYR A 198 14.79 16.93 11.46
CA TYR A 198 15.81 17.04 12.50
C TYR A 198 16.97 17.83 11.89
N ARG A 199 16.89 19.15 12.02
CA ARG A 199 18.08 19.98 12.18
C ARG A 199 18.63 19.83 13.59
#